data_AF-A0A2K0Y5C4-F1
#
_entry.id   AF-A0A2K0Y5C4-F1
#
_cell.length_a   1.000
_cell.length_b   1.000
_cell.length_c   1.000
_cell.angle_alpha   90.00
_cell.angle_beta   90.00
_cell.angle_gamma   90.00
#
_symmetry.space_group_name_H-M   'P 1'
#
loop_
_entity.id
_entity.type
_entity.pdbx_description
1 polymer ?
#
loop_
_entity_poly.entity_id
_entity_poly.type
_entity_poly.pdbx_seq_one_letter_code
_entity_poly.pdbx_strand_id
1 'polypeptide(L)'
;MTIHLVGETIDAKRAHQRARAGELVQLVRGVYVDQNVDADAAILNHAIRIAHYLYPHAYLSSASAVLLAPTPDGRLFISGRRNQRTRLRSFEIVQNEAPPHPSTASAVIGDDLGELRIDASSPRQRFLEAFRLRSEHASAITAEMRVQMAARLVEEHGTPKDAADAVWALARENGWYREGEGAERFLLAQPSTSKAPVNKAALDLMIAWHGEPLGRLTHDGFEWRWKPARRSGPGLVRETTPGKLPAFVESLLPEGWLARVLHERDERAALKRGRRYMSNITVVEARDGLAALPADILTTRLNGFIDAGRFTGRYDGPARGAIKEGFEQNLARIFARAETPRLSGVQIKAPMHLTPDGVLLPAIGLPFTHILKPAGTAGFEMLPIVEWLCLELGRAAGFAAPDVALTAMPDGMTPALVVERFDIRRGPDDQRQIALEDFCSVLDLPAAAKYDGTMERMARGLRPLSTAPAADLNILFRRAVFAWLIADGDMHLKNLALLKIAEPDARVFTSVRFAPLYDAVTTRVFPGLGADRMALKLNGKDDRLMRRDFMTLARTIGLPQSDAERAIAELTGSLAQAVETIRLPAFAAEAEAAITVQGQVLAIIGERCTALAGDTG
;
A
#
# COMPACT_ATOMS: atom_id res chain seq x y z
N MET A 1 19.66 -24.56 -4.81
CA MET A 1 18.65 -24.91 -3.79
C MET A 1 19.24 -26.03 -2.98
N THR A 2 19.56 -25.79 -1.71
CA THR A 2 20.29 -26.75 -0.86
C THR A 2 19.40 -27.89 -0.36
N ILE A 3 18.09 -27.63 -0.13
CA ILE A 3 17.09 -28.61 0.29
C ILE A 3 16.04 -28.83 -0.80
N HIS A 4 15.63 -30.09 -0.99
CA HIS A 4 14.60 -30.51 -1.93
C HIS A 4 13.46 -31.25 -1.23
N LEU A 5 12.23 -30.82 -1.46
CA LEU A 5 11.00 -31.34 -0.88
C LEU A 5 10.15 -31.94 -2.00
N VAL A 6 9.85 -33.24 -1.89
CA VAL A 6 9.11 -33.95 -2.94
C VAL A 6 7.69 -33.42 -3.04
N GLY A 7 7.29 -32.96 -4.22
CA GLY A 7 5.98 -32.36 -4.47
C GLY A 7 5.92 -30.84 -4.27
N GLU A 8 6.94 -30.22 -3.67
CA GLU A 8 7.07 -28.77 -3.59
C GLU A 8 8.18 -28.24 -4.52
N THR A 9 9.41 -28.74 -4.36
CA THR A 9 10.58 -28.23 -5.11
C THR A 9 11.17 -29.26 -6.08
N ILE A 10 10.80 -30.54 -5.97
CA ILE A 10 11.21 -31.61 -6.89
C ILE A 10 10.11 -32.66 -7.04
N ASP A 11 9.96 -33.28 -8.21
CA ASP A 11 9.06 -34.42 -8.37
C ASP A 11 9.70 -35.73 -7.88
N ALA A 12 8.86 -36.71 -7.49
CA ALA A 12 9.32 -37.96 -6.88
C ALA A 12 10.23 -38.79 -7.79
N LYS A 13 9.99 -38.79 -9.10
CA LYS A 13 10.75 -39.57 -10.09
C LYS A 13 12.15 -38.99 -10.24
N ARG A 14 12.25 -37.65 -10.37
CA ARG A 14 13.51 -36.92 -10.48
C ARG A 14 14.32 -36.97 -9.18
N ALA A 15 13.67 -36.88 -8.02
CA ALA A 15 14.34 -37.05 -6.73
C ALA A 15 15.00 -38.44 -6.61
N HIS A 16 14.27 -39.50 -6.99
CA HIS A 16 14.81 -40.86 -6.96
C HIS A 16 15.97 -41.06 -7.95
N GLN A 17 15.86 -40.51 -9.16
CA GLN A 17 16.93 -40.59 -10.17
C GLN A 17 18.21 -39.87 -9.71
N ARG A 18 18.09 -38.64 -9.21
CA ARG A 18 19.25 -37.85 -8.74
C ARG A 18 19.88 -38.43 -7.47
N ALA A 19 19.08 -39.01 -6.58
CA ALA A 19 19.60 -39.75 -5.43
C ALA A 19 20.39 -41.01 -5.84
N ARG A 20 19.91 -41.78 -6.83
CA ARG A 20 20.66 -42.93 -7.37
C ARG A 20 21.96 -42.53 -8.09
N ALA A 21 21.99 -41.34 -8.69
CA ALA A 21 23.19 -40.77 -9.30
C ALA A 21 24.19 -40.20 -8.28
N GLY A 22 23.86 -40.21 -6.97
CA GLY A 22 24.72 -39.66 -5.91
C GLY A 22 24.74 -38.13 -5.84
N GLU A 23 23.82 -37.45 -6.51
CA GLU A 23 23.71 -35.99 -6.49
C GLU A 23 22.95 -35.47 -5.27
N LEU A 24 22.03 -36.28 -4.73
CA LEU A 24 21.18 -35.96 -3.59
C LEU A 24 21.33 -37.01 -2.49
N VAL A 25 21.38 -36.56 -1.23
CA VAL A 25 21.30 -37.41 -0.04
C VAL A 25 19.90 -37.32 0.53
N GLN A 26 19.27 -38.47 0.76
CA GLN A 26 17.97 -38.52 1.44
C GLN A 26 18.15 -38.30 2.94
N LEU A 27 17.45 -37.30 3.49
CA LEU A 27 17.44 -37.02 4.93
C LEU A 27 16.34 -37.78 5.66
N VAL A 28 15.12 -37.72 5.10
CA VAL A 28 13.94 -38.46 5.55
C VAL A 28 13.03 -38.69 4.33
N ARG A 29 11.95 -39.45 4.49
CA ARG A 29 10.99 -39.68 3.39
C ARG A 29 10.50 -38.35 2.81
N GLY A 30 10.83 -38.10 1.54
CA GLY A 30 10.41 -36.90 0.81
C GLY A 30 11.27 -35.65 1.01
N VAL A 31 12.35 -35.72 1.80
CA VAL A 31 13.26 -34.57 2.04
C VAL A 31 14.68 -34.98 1.68
N TYR A 32 15.31 -34.20 0.79
CA TYR A 32 16.65 -34.43 0.26
C TYR A 32 17.52 -33.19 0.40
N VAL A 33 18.84 -33.39 0.44
CA VAL A 33 19.85 -32.32 0.43
C VAL A 33 20.85 -32.59 -0.70
N ASP A 34 21.41 -31.55 -1.29
CA ASP A 34 22.50 -31.72 -2.28
C ASP A 34 23.72 -32.43 -1.65
N GLN A 35 24.41 -33.28 -2.40
CA GLN A 35 25.55 -34.07 -1.90
C GLN A 35 26.76 -33.20 -1.48
N ASN A 36 26.94 -32.03 -2.13
CA ASN A 36 28.15 -31.20 -2.00
C ASN A 36 27.95 -29.97 -1.08
N VAL A 37 26.97 -30.01 -0.17
CA VAL A 37 26.69 -28.91 0.75
C VAL A 37 26.76 -29.39 2.20
N ASP A 38 27.02 -28.46 3.12
CA ASP A 38 26.92 -28.76 4.55
C ASP A 38 25.47 -29.08 4.91
N ALA A 39 25.21 -30.37 5.15
CA ALA A 39 23.86 -30.87 5.41
C ALA A 39 23.29 -30.34 6.73
N ASP A 40 24.10 -30.15 7.77
CA ASP A 40 23.61 -29.67 9.06
C ASP A 40 23.24 -28.17 8.97
N ALA A 41 24.06 -27.36 8.30
CA ALA A 41 23.74 -25.96 8.02
C ALA A 41 22.50 -25.83 7.12
N ALA A 42 22.39 -26.65 6.08
CA ALA A 42 21.24 -26.64 5.17
C ALA A 42 19.94 -27.04 5.90
N ILE A 43 19.98 -28.04 6.79
CA ILE A 43 18.83 -28.46 7.61
C ILE A 43 18.41 -27.34 8.54
N LEU A 44 19.34 -26.71 9.28
CA LEU A 44 19.01 -25.65 10.23
C LEU A 44 18.41 -24.41 9.52
N ASN A 45 18.97 -24.02 8.37
CA ASN A 45 18.45 -22.90 7.58
C ASN A 45 17.02 -23.13 7.05
N HIS A 46 16.61 -24.38 6.86
CA HIS A 46 15.29 -24.74 6.34
C HIS A 46 14.44 -25.51 7.38
N ALA A 47 14.82 -25.46 8.65
CA ALA A 47 14.30 -26.35 9.69
C ALA A 47 12.77 -26.30 9.83
N ILE A 48 12.21 -25.08 9.77
CA ILE A 48 10.78 -24.87 9.91
C ILE A 48 10.02 -25.27 8.65
N ARG A 49 10.60 -25.05 7.46
CA ARG A 49 10.01 -25.53 6.21
C ARG A 49 9.98 -27.06 6.17
N ILE A 50 11.08 -27.71 6.57
CA ILE A 50 11.15 -29.17 6.70
C ILE A 50 10.08 -29.66 7.69
N ALA A 51 9.95 -29.01 8.84
CA ALA A 51 8.94 -29.37 9.82
C ALA A 51 7.51 -29.16 9.30
N HIS A 52 7.24 -28.06 8.60
CA HIS A 52 5.92 -27.79 8.01
C HIS A 52 5.56 -28.83 6.95
N TYR A 53 6.50 -29.20 6.09
CA TYR A 53 6.33 -30.24 5.09
C TYR A 53 6.02 -31.61 5.72
N LEU A 54 6.72 -31.98 6.79
CA LEU A 54 6.50 -33.25 7.51
C LEU A 54 5.22 -33.22 8.36
N TYR A 55 4.81 -32.03 8.82
CA TYR A 55 3.73 -31.82 9.79
C TYR A 55 2.79 -30.66 9.38
N PRO A 56 2.04 -30.79 8.26
CA PRO A 56 1.28 -29.69 7.67
C PRO A 56 0.11 -29.18 8.54
N HIS A 57 -0.26 -29.94 9.57
CA HIS A 57 -1.32 -29.57 10.53
C HIS A 57 -0.79 -29.23 11.92
N ALA A 58 0.53 -29.12 12.09
CA ALA A 58 1.14 -28.68 13.33
C ALA A 58 1.47 -27.18 13.25
N TYR A 59 1.54 -26.55 14.42
CA TYR A 59 1.94 -25.14 14.56
C TYR A 59 3.21 -25.04 15.41
N LEU A 60 3.97 -23.96 15.22
CA LEU A 60 5.13 -23.68 16.07
C LEU A 60 4.67 -23.43 17.51
N SER A 61 5.32 -24.06 18.48
CA SER A 61 5.00 -23.90 19.90
C SER A 61 6.26 -23.59 20.70
N SER A 62 6.08 -23.27 21.99
CA SER A 62 7.20 -23.13 22.91
C SER A 62 8.24 -22.08 22.47
N ALA A 63 9.51 -22.27 22.83
CA ALA A 63 10.64 -21.44 22.44
C ALA A 63 10.72 -21.22 20.92
N SER A 64 10.40 -22.22 20.09
CA SER A 64 10.42 -22.07 18.63
C SER A 64 9.35 -21.12 18.10
N ALA A 65 8.21 -20.99 18.78
CA ALA A 65 7.20 -19.99 18.45
C ALA A 65 7.62 -18.56 18.88
N VAL A 66 8.55 -18.43 19.83
CA VAL A 66 9.12 -17.14 20.24
C VAL A 66 10.26 -16.75 19.30
N LEU A 67 11.14 -17.69 18.98
CA LEU A 67 12.33 -17.47 18.15
C LEU A 67 12.03 -17.45 16.66
N LEU A 68 10.91 -18.07 16.24
CA LEU A 68 10.64 -18.41 14.84
C LEU A 68 11.81 -19.14 14.17
N ALA A 69 12.48 -19.97 14.97
CA ALA A 69 13.66 -20.73 14.62
C ALA A 69 13.77 -21.95 15.57
N PRO A 70 14.61 -22.95 15.24
CA PRO A 70 15.08 -23.91 16.22
C PRO A 70 15.79 -23.21 17.39
N THR A 71 15.80 -23.84 18.55
CA THR A 71 16.62 -23.40 19.68
C THR A 71 18.12 -23.58 19.37
N PRO A 72 19.02 -22.86 20.06
CA PRO A 72 20.47 -22.92 19.79
C PRO A 72 21.09 -24.31 19.87
N ASP A 73 20.46 -25.24 20.60
CA ASP A 73 20.85 -26.64 20.71
C ASP A 73 20.21 -27.55 19.63
N GLY A 74 19.59 -26.97 18.60
CA GLY A 74 19.12 -27.68 17.41
C GLY A 74 17.73 -28.30 17.54
N ARG A 75 16.91 -27.92 18.53
CA ARG A 75 15.54 -28.44 18.69
C ARG A 75 14.49 -27.49 18.13
N LEU A 76 13.52 -28.02 17.39
CA LEU A 76 12.34 -27.28 16.94
C LEU A 76 11.09 -27.83 17.61
N PHE A 77 10.35 -26.95 18.28
CA PHE A 77 9.15 -27.32 19.03
C PHE A 77 7.89 -27.00 18.23
N ILE A 78 7.07 -28.02 18.02
CA ILE A 78 5.77 -27.92 17.33
C ILE A 78 4.68 -28.60 18.17
N SER A 79 3.43 -28.19 17.96
CA SER A 79 2.27 -28.82 18.57
C SER A 79 1.29 -29.31 17.51
N GLY A 80 0.79 -30.53 17.67
CA GLY A 80 -0.17 -31.14 16.75
C GLY A 80 -0.92 -32.31 17.37
N ARG A 81 -1.31 -33.32 16.60
CA ARG A 81 -2.25 -34.37 17.07
C ARG A 81 -1.64 -35.44 17.98
N ARG A 82 -0.31 -35.56 18.05
CA ARG A 82 0.38 -36.66 18.72
C ARG A 82 1.69 -36.19 19.32
N ASN A 83 2.15 -36.89 20.35
CA ASN A 83 3.51 -36.74 20.85
C ASN A 83 4.47 -37.59 20.01
N GLN A 84 5.45 -36.97 19.35
CA GLN A 84 6.46 -37.68 18.57
C GLN A 84 7.73 -36.85 18.38
N ARG A 85 8.82 -37.52 18.01
CA ARG A 85 10.11 -36.89 17.72
C ARG A 85 10.63 -37.32 16.35
N THR A 86 11.30 -36.42 15.67
CA THR A 86 12.00 -36.72 14.42
C THR A 86 13.37 -36.09 14.44
N ARG A 87 14.41 -36.93 14.47
CA ARG A 87 15.79 -36.48 14.43
C ARG A 87 16.31 -36.53 12.99
N LEU A 88 16.91 -35.43 12.56
CA LEU A 88 17.57 -35.25 11.28
C LEU A 88 19.00 -34.76 11.56
N ARG A 89 19.93 -35.71 11.74
CA ARG A 89 21.32 -35.41 12.14
C ARG A 89 21.38 -34.62 13.46
N SER A 90 21.97 -33.42 13.46
CA SER A 90 22.09 -32.54 14.63
C SER A 90 20.78 -31.81 14.99
N PHE A 91 19.79 -31.84 14.09
CA PHE A 91 18.49 -31.19 14.26
C PHE A 91 17.42 -32.17 14.77
N GLU A 92 16.56 -31.73 15.68
CA GLU A 92 15.47 -32.55 16.22
C GLU A 92 14.14 -31.78 16.26
N ILE A 93 13.11 -32.34 15.63
CA ILE A 93 11.74 -31.86 15.74
C ILE A 93 11.09 -32.57 16.93
N VAL A 94 10.62 -31.79 17.90
CA VAL A 94 9.88 -32.25 19.08
C VAL A 94 8.43 -31.81 18.91
N GLN A 95 7.54 -32.78 18.65
CA GLN A 95 6.11 -32.54 18.57
C GLN A 95 5.44 -32.96 19.86
N ASN A 96 4.71 -32.03 20.48
CA ASN A 96 3.77 -32.34 21.54
C ASN A 96 2.33 -32.36 21.02
N GLU A 97 1.47 -33.06 21.78
CA GLU A 97 0.03 -32.98 21.61
C GLU A 97 -0.46 -31.56 21.94
N ALA A 98 -1.16 -30.95 20.99
CA ALA A 98 -1.80 -29.66 21.13
C ALA A 98 -2.89 -29.73 22.20
N PRO A 99 -3.14 -28.65 22.97
CA PRO A 99 -4.27 -28.62 23.87
C PRO A 99 -5.60 -28.63 23.12
N PRO A 100 -6.72 -28.86 23.82
CA PRO A 100 -8.05 -28.94 23.21
C PRO A 100 -8.48 -27.66 22.47
N HIS A 101 -8.09 -26.49 22.97
CA HIS A 101 -8.46 -25.18 22.43
C HIS A 101 -7.21 -24.29 22.25
N PRO A 102 -6.31 -24.62 21.30
CA PRO A 102 -5.07 -23.89 21.12
C PRO A 102 -5.36 -22.50 20.54
N SER A 103 -4.70 -21.48 21.06
CA SER A 103 -4.76 -20.14 20.48
C SER A 103 -3.52 -19.88 19.62
N THR A 104 -3.71 -19.82 18.30
CA THR A 104 -2.64 -19.61 17.30
C THR A 104 -2.70 -18.22 16.65
N ALA A 105 -1.59 -17.82 16.02
CA ALA A 105 -1.45 -16.64 15.19
C ALA A 105 -0.58 -16.99 13.98
N SER A 106 -0.82 -16.35 12.83
CA SER A 106 -0.01 -16.59 11.63
C SER A 106 1.35 -15.92 11.76
N ALA A 107 2.42 -16.65 11.41
CA ALA A 107 3.79 -16.18 11.34
C ALA A 107 4.36 -16.37 9.93
N VAL A 108 5.19 -15.43 9.49
CA VAL A 108 5.91 -15.49 8.21
C VAL A 108 7.38 -15.75 8.49
N ILE A 109 7.95 -16.74 7.79
CA ILE A 109 9.31 -17.23 8.03
C ILE A 109 10.02 -17.29 6.69
N GLY A 110 11.20 -16.69 6.59
CA GLY A 110 11.99 -16.67 5.37
C GLY A 110 13.16 -17.64 5.43
N ASP A 111 13.39 -18.35 4.34
CA ASP A 111 14.63 -19.10 4.08
C ASP A 111 15.06 -18.90 2.61
N ASP A 112 16.11 -19.59 2.17
CA ASP A 112 16.67 -19.46 0.81
C ASP A 112 15.71 -19.96 -0.29
N LEU A 113 14.59 -20.62 0.07
CA LEU A 113 13.53 -21.07 -0.84
C LEU A 113 12.34 -20.10 -0.88
N GLY A 114 12.43 -18.97 -0.17
CA GLY A 114 11.40 -17.94 -0.11
C GLY A 114 10.69 -17.89 1.24
N GLU A 115 9.52 -17.25 1.27
CA GLU A 115 8.74 -17.12 2.50
C GLU A 115 7.76 -18.29 2.66
N LEU A 116 7.50 -18.64 3.92
CA LEU A 116 6.53 -19.62 4.34
C LEU A 116 5.62 -18.98 5.40
N ARG A 117 4.31 -19.11 5.21
CA ARG A 117 3.32 -18.79 6.25
C ARG A 117 3.02 -20.05 7.05
N ILE A 118 3.14 -19.97 8.37
CA ILE A 118 2.83 -21.06 9.28
C ILE A 118 2.09 -20.54 10.50
N ASP A 119 1.24 -21.37 11.09
CA ASP A 119 0.65 -21.05 12.39
C ASP A 119 1.69 -21.22 13.49
N ALA A 120 1.68 -20.30 14.45
CA ALA A 120 2.47 -20.34 15.66
C ALA A 120 1.56 -20.08 16.86
N SER A 121 2.00 -20.47 18.04
CA SER A 121 1.29 -20.15 19.29
C SER A 121 1.18 -18.63 19.43
N SER A 122 -0.04 -18.13 19.71
CA SER A 122 -0.29 -16.71 19.97
C SER A 122 0.50 -16.20 21.19
N PRO A 123 0.67 -14.87 21.39
CA PRO A 123 1.38 -14.33 22.57
C PRO A 123 0.90 -14.93 23.90
N ARG A 124 -0.41 -14.97 24.13
CA ARG A 124 -1.03 -15.57 25.33
C ARG A 124 -0.77 -17.07 25.46
N GLN A 125 -0.85 -17.81 24.35
CA GLN A 125 -0.61 -19.26 24.32
C GLN A 125 0.85 -19.58 24.66
N ARG A 126 1.81 -18.89 24.03
CA ARG A 126 3.26 -19.07 24.28
C ARG A 126 3.63 -18.76 25.72
N PHE A 127 3.06 -17.70 26.28
CA PHE A 127 3.31 -17.34 27.66
C PHE A 127 2.76 -18.41 28.61
N LEU A 128 1.54 -18.90 28.36
CA LEU A 128 0.94 -19.97 29.15
C LEU A 128 1.72 -21.29 29.05
N GLU A 129 2.23 -21.61 27.85
CA GLU A 129 3.10 -22.77 27.61
C GLU A 129 4.38 -22.75 28.45
N ALA A 130 4.89 -21.57 28.80
CA ALA A 130 6.08 -21.40 29.62
C ALA A 130 5.92 -21.90 31.07
N PHE A 131 4.69 -22.16 31.51
CA PHE A 131 4.36 -22.66 32.84
C PHE A 131 3.92 -24.13 32.83
N ARG A 132 3.93 -24.79 31.68
CA ARG A 132 3.54 -26.21 31.55
C ARG A 132 4.37 -27.09 32.48
N LEU A 133 3.69 -27.81 33.36
CA LEU A 133 4.34 -28.69 34.32
C LEU A 133 4.97 -29.90 33.64
N ARG A 134 6.23 -30.19 33.97
CA ARG A 134 6.98 -31.36 33.47
C ARG A 134 7.02 -31.44 31.94
N SER A 135 7.11 -30.29 31.27
CA SER A 135 7.15 -30.21 29.82
C SER A 135 8.53 -29.79 29.32
N GLU A 136 9.08 -30.52 28.34
CA GLU A 136 10.29 -30.09 27.61
C GLU A 136 10.07 -28.80 26.83
N HIS A 137 8.82 -28.45 26.51
CA HIS A 137 8.49 -27.17 25.90
C HIS A 137 8.74 -26.05 26.92
N ALA A 138 8.19 -26.17 28.14
CA ALA A 138 8.41 -25.16 29.17
C ALA A 138 9.89 -25.01 29.57
N SER A 139 10.66 -26.09 29.56
CA SER A 139 12.10 -26.02 29.91
C SER A 139 12.95 -25.36 28.83
N ALA A 140 12.50 -25.35 27.57
CA ALA A 140 13.17 -24.61 26.49
C ALA A 140 12.98 -23.08 26.59
N ILE A 141 12.00 -22.63 27.38
CA ILE A 141 11.72 -21.20 27.57
C ILE A 141 12.52 -20.69 28.78
N THR A 142 13.48 -19.79 28.50
CA THR A 142 14.35 -19.21 29.52
C THR A 142 13.61 -18.21 30.41
N ALA A 143 14.21 -17.87 31.56
CA ALA A 143 13.66 -16.83 32.43
C ALA A 143 13.57 -15.47 31.73
N GLU A 144 14.56 -15.13 30.90
CA GLU A 144 14.57 -13.90 30.11
C GLU A 144 13.43 -13.88 29.08
N MET A 145 13.21 -14.99 28.36
CA MET A 145 12.08 -15.11 27.43
C MET A 145 10.74 -14.94 28.14
N ARG A 146 10.59 -15.50 29.36
CA ARG A 146 9.38 -15.29 30.18
C ARG A 146 9.16 -13.82 30.53
N VAL A 147 10.20 -13.09 30.91
CA VAL A 147 10.09 -11.65 31.19
C VAL A 147 9.70 -10.85 29.94
N GLN A 148 10.30 -11.17 28.79
CA GLN A 148 9.96 -10.52 27.52
C GLN A 148 8.51 -10.78 27.09
N MET A 149 8.04 -12.03 27.20
CA MET A 149 6.65 -12.39 26.90
C MET A 149 5.67 -11.72 27.87
N ALA A 150 6.00 -11.64 29.15
CA ALA A 150 5.17 -10.92 30.13
C ALA A 150 5.06 -9.44 29.79
N ALA A 151 6.19 -8.77 29.52
CA ALA A 151 6.20 -7.35 29.12
C ALA A 151 5.35 -7.11 27.87
N ARG A 152 5.43 -8.01 26.89
CA ARG A 152 4.62 -7.96 25.67
C ARG A 152 3.12 -8.06 25.95
N LEU A 153 2.70 -8.98 26.82
CA LEU A 153 1.29 -9.14 27.18
C LEU A 153 0.73 -7.93 27.95
N VAL A 154 1.53 -7.37 28.86
CA VAL A 154 1.12 -6.15 29.59
C VAL A 154 0.97 -4.97 28.64
N GLU A 155 1.84 -4.87 27.65
CA GLU A 155 1.74 -3.85 26.61
C GLU A 155 0.50 -4.03 25.71
N GLU A 156 0.14 -5.27 25.38
CA GLU A 156 -1.05 -5.60 24.59
C GLU A 156 -2.36 -5.32 25.35
N HIS A 157 -2.43 -5.66 26.63
CA HIS A 157 -3.65 -5.56 27.44
C HIS A 157 -3.70 -4.31 28.34
N GLY A 158 -2.67 -3.48 28.34
CA GLY A 158 -2.59 -2.21 29.07
C GLY A 158 -2.10 -2.35 30.52
N THR A 159 -2.61 -3.31 31.28
CA THR A 159 -2.17 -3.55 32.66
C THR A 159 -1.74 -5.01 32.90
N PRO A 160 -0.87 -5.28 33.89
CA PRO A 160 -0.52 -6.65 34.28
C PRO A 160 -1.73 -7.50 34.68
N LYS A 161 -2.76 -6.86 35.24
CA LYS A 161 -4.00 -7.54 35.61
C LYS A 161 -4.81 -7.93 34.39
N ASP A 162 -5.01 -7.02 33.44
CA ASP A 162 -5.78 -7.31 32.22
C ASP A 162 -5.07 -8.37 31.35
N ALA A 163 -3.73 -8.33 31.33
CA ALA A 163 -2.92 -9.38 30.71
C ALA A 163 -3.09 -10.74 31.39
N ALA A 164 -3.12 -10.76 32.73
CA ALA A 164 -3.36 -11.98 33.49
C ALA A 164 -4.75 -12.53 33.24
N ASP A 165 -5.79 -11.68 33.23
CA ASP A 165 -7.17 -12.06 32.93
C ASP A 165 -7.30 -12.69 31.53
N ALA A 166 -6.62 -12.13 30.53
CA ALA A 166 -6.62 -12.66 29.16
C ALA A 166 -5.93 -14.02 29.04
N VAL A 167 -4.79 -14.21 29.72
CA VAL A 167 -4.10 -15.51 29.80
C VAL A 167 -4.95 -16.52 30.59
N TRP A 168 -5.62 -16.06 31.64
CA TRP A 168 -6.46 -16.90 32.49
C TRP A 168 -7.70 -17.43 31.77
N ALA A 169 -8.32 -16.61 30.91
CA ALA A 169 -9.42 -17.05 30.05
C ALA A 169 -9.00 -18.24 29.18
N LEU A 170 -7.84 -18.14 28.53
CA LEU A 170 -7.28 -19.22 27.72
C LEU A 170 -6.90 -20.45 28.55
N ALA A 171 -6.40 -20.25 29.77
CA ALA A 171 -6.07 -21.35 30.68
C ALA A 171 -7.33 -22.14 31.08
N ARG A 172 -8.45 -21.47 31.34
CA ARG A 172 -9.74 -22.12 31.65
C ARG A 172 -10.25 -22.94 30.47
N GLU A 173 -10.23 -22.38 29.27
CA GLU A 173 -10.64 -23.07 28.05
C GLU A 173 -9.86 -24.38 27.85
N ASN A 174 -8.56 -24.37 28.16
CA ASN A 174 -7.69 -25.54 28.00
C ASN A 174 -7.60 -26.45 29.24
N GLY A 175 -8.29 -26.13 30.34
CA GLY A 175 -8.20 -26.85 31.61
C GLY A 175 -6.82 -26.77 32.29
N TRP A 176 -6.03 -25.75 31.97
CA TRP A 176 -4.65 -25.54 32.43
C TRP A 176 -4.59 -24.63 33.66
N TYR A 177 -5.36 -24.96 34.71
CA TYR A 177 -5.55 -24.10 35.87
C TYR A 177 -4.25 -23.79 36.65
N ARG A 178 -3.37 -24.78 36.82
CA ARG A 178 -2.10 -24.59 37.55
C ARG A 178 -1.10 -23.74 36.76
N GLU A 179 -1.07 -23.90 35.44
CA GLU A 179 -0.29 -23.06 34.54
C GLU A 179 -0.80 -21.63 34.54
N GLY A 180 -2.13 -21.46 34.55
CA GLY A 180 -2.78 -20.17 34.76
C GLY A 180 -2.31 -19.50 36.05
N GLU A 181 -2.35 -20.21 37.19
CA GLU A 181 -1.89 -19.68 38.50
C GLU A 181 -0.43 -19.23 38.47
N GLY A 182 0.42 -20.01 37.79
CA GLY A 182 1.82 -19.65 37.59
C GLY A 182 1.99 -18.38 36.75
N ALA A 183 1.26 -18.29 35.63
CA ALA A 183 1.31 -17.17 34.70
C ALA A 183 0.78 -15.87 35.32
N GLU A 184 -0.36 -15.93 36.02
CA GLU A 184 -0.94 -14.81 36.75
C GLU A 184 0.02 -14.30 37.83
N ARG A 185 0.53 -15.21 38.68
CA ARG A 185 1.49 -14.84 39.73
C ARG A 185 2.73 -14.16 39.15
N PHE A 186 3.23 -14.64 38.00
CA PHE A 186 4.38 -14.05 37.32
C PHE A 186 4.09 -12.64 36.80
N LEU A 187 2.92 -12.43 36.16
CA LEU A 187 2.50 -11.12 35.66
C LEU A 187 2.28 -10.10 36.79
N LEU A 188 1.66 -10.53 37.89
CA LEU A 188 1.34 -9.66 39.02
C LEU A 188 2.54 -9.38 39.94
N ALA A 189 3.57 -10.21 39.93
CA ALA A 189 4.78 -10.03 40.75
C ALA A 189 5.70 -8.88 40.30
N GLN A 190 5.33 -8.14 39.22
CA GLN A 190 6.10 -7.03 38.65
C GLN A 190 7.60 -7.33 38.53
N PRO A 191 8.02 -8.34 37.74
CA PRO A 191 9.45 -8.56 37.49
C PRO A 191 10.04 -7.26 36.92
N SER A 192 11.14 -6.79 37.52
CA SER A 192 11.81 -5.56 37.14
C SER A 192 11.94 -5.50 35.62
N THR A 193 11.43 -4.43 35.00
CA THR A 193 11.58 -4.15 33.58
C THR A 193 13.07 -3.95 33.27
N SER A 194 13.83 -5.03 33.15
CA SER A 194 15.10 -4.99 32.43
C SER A 194 14.74 -4.53 31.03
N LYS A 195 15.32 -3.41 30.58
CA LYS A 195 15.19 -2.94 29.20
C LYS A 195 15.36 -4.15 28.28
N ALA A 196 14.29 -4.49 27.56
CA ALA A 196 14.36 -5.48 26.51
C ALA A 196 15.55 -5.10 25.62
N PRO A 197 16.38 -6.06 25.18
CA PRO A 197 17.36 -5.79 24.14
C PRO A 197 16.60 -5.13 22.99
N VAL A 198 16.90 -3.87 22.70
CA VAL A 198 16.27 -3.17 21.59
C VAL A 198 16.67 -3.95 20.35
N ASN A 199 15.70 -4.56 19.69
CA ASN A 199 15.91 -5.20 18.40
C ASN A 199 16.61 -4.17 17.51
N LYS A 200 17.82 -4.45 17.03
CA LYS A 200 18.56 -3.51 16.16
C LYS A 200 17.78 -3.18 14.87
N ALA A 201 16.79 -3.99 14.52
CA ALA A 201 15.88 -3.73 13.41
C ALA A 201 14.73 -2.78 13.77
N ALA A 202 14.53 -2.45 15.05
CA ALA A 202 13.48 -1.54 15.50
C ALA A 202 13.58 -0.19 14.77
N LEU A 203 12.43 0.35 14.42
CA LEU A 203 12.27 1.59 13.68
C LEU A 203 11.52 2.58 14.57
N ASP A 204 11.99 3.81 14.61
CA ASP A 204 11.34 4.92 15.31
C ASP A 204 11.43 6.16 14.43
N LEU A 205 10.30 6.51 13.81
CA LEU A 205 10.20 7.58 12.83
C LEU A 205 9.23 8.65 13.32
N MET A 206 9.66 9.90 13.25
CA MET A 206 8.79 11.06 13.36
C MET A 206 8.09 11.29 12.03
N ILE A 207 6.76 11.35 12.07
CA ILE A 207 5.93 11.80 10.96
C ILE A 207 5.58 13.26 11.22
N ALA A 208 5.82 14.12 10.23
CA ALA A 208 5.45 15.53 10.27
C ALA A 208 4.63 15.92 9.04
N TRP A 209 3.80 16.95 9.18
CA TRP A 209 2.91 17.48 8.16
C TRP A 209 3.09 18.98 8.07
N HIS A 210 3.45 19.48 6.88
CA HIS A 210 3.84 20.89 6.67
C HIS A 210 4.92 21.38 7.65
N GLY A 211 5.88 20.51 8.00
CA GLY A 211 6.97 20.85 8.94
C GLY A 211 6.61 20.72 10.43
N GLU A 212 5.36 20.39 10.76
CA GLU A 212 4.93 20.21 12.15
C GLU A 212 4.84 18.73 12.53
N PRO A 213 5.47 18.28 13.63
CA PRO A 213 5.40 16.88 14.07
C PRO A 213 3.97 16.42 14.40
N LEU A 214 3.47 15.43 13.66
CA LEU A 214 2.19 14.76 13.92
C LEU A 214 2.30 13.70 15.00
N GLY A 215 3.45 13.02 15.09
CA GLY A 215 3.65 11.91 16.02
C GLY A 215 4.83 11.04 15.68
N ARG A 216 4.93 9.91 16.38
CA ARG A 216 5.94 8.88 16.15
C ARG A 216 5.31 7.59 15.69
N LEU A 217 5.87 7.04 14.62
CA LEU A 217 5.56 5.73 14.08
C LEU A 217 6.73 4.80 14.44
N THR A 218 6.45 3.79 15.24
CA THR A 218 7.45 2.81 15.68
C THR A 218 7.14 1.43 15.13
N HIS A 219 8.18 0.65 14.83
CA HIS A 219 8.06 -0.77 14.52
C HIS A 219 9.10 -1.54 15.33
N ASP A 220 8.67 -2.41 16.25
CA ASP A 220 9.55 -3.12 17.19
C ASP A 220 10.29 -4.33 16.56
N GLY A 221 9.90 -4.69 15.34
CA GLY A 221 10.37 -5.89 14.63
C GLY A 221 9.24 -6.88 14.33
N PHE A 222 8.07 -6.66 14.92
CA PHE A 222 6.87 -7.47 14.75
C PHE A 222 5.66 -6.64 14.29
N GLU A 223 5.43 -5.48 14.90
CA GLU A 223 4.21 -4.68 14.67
C GLU A 223 4.48 -3.18 14.55
N TRP A 224 3.60 -2.49 13.84
CA TRP A 224 3.54 -1.03 13.80
C TRP A 224 2.76 -0.45 14.96
N ARG A 225 3.20 0.72 15.44
CA ARG A 225 2.50 1.51 16.45
C ARG A 225 2.57 2.99 16.16
N TRP A 226 1.43 3.65 16.27
CA TRP A 226 1.32 5.09 16.13
C TRP A 226 1.14 5.79 17.48
N LYS A 227 2.08 6.68 17.81
CA LYS A 227 2.00 7.55 18.99
C LYS A 227 1.83 9.01 18.54
N PRO A 228 0.62 9.59 18.60
CA PRO A 228 0.41 10.97 18.21
C PRO A 228 1.22 11.93 19.10
N ALA A 229 1.67 13.04 18.54
CA ALA A 229 2.25 14.14 19.30
C ALA A 229 1.19 14.75 20.23
N ARG A 230 1.63 15.37 21.34
CA ARG A 230 0.71 16.09 22.25
C ARG A 230 0.12 17.30 21.51
N ARG A 231 -1.07 17.06 20.92
CA ARG A 231 -2.00 17.93 20.17
C ARG A 231 -1.53 19.36 19.90
N SER A 232 -1.26 19.65 18.63
CA SER A 232 -1.35 21.00 18.06
C SER A 232 -2.13 21.08 16.73
N GLY A 233 -2.89 20.05 16.33
CA GLY A 233 -3.62 20.06 15.04
C GLY A 233 -4.62 18.91 14.83
N PRO A 234 -5.26 18.83 13.66
CA PRO A 234 -6.24 17.80 13.34
C PRO A 234 -5.61 16.40 13.27
N GLY A 235 -6.36 15.38 13.67
CA GLY A 235 -5.94 13.98 13.59
C GLY A 235 -5.94 13.47 12.14
N LEU A 236 -4.80 13.64 11.46
CA LEU A 236 -4.59 13.13 10.09
C LEU A 236 -4.32 11.63 10.08
N VAL A 237 -3.29 11.18 10.82
CA VAL A 237 -2.95 9.76 10.96
C VAL A 237 -3.83 9.12 12.03
N ARG A 238 -4.47 7.99 11.67
CA ARG A 238 -5.35 7.21 12.55
C ARG A 238 -4.87 5.78 12.59
N GLU A 239 -4.71 5.24 13.79
CA GLU A 239 -4.51 3.80 13.98
C GLU A 239 -5.89 3.15 14.14
N THR A 240 -6.35 2.53 13.06
CA THR A 240 -7.64 1.85 12.94
C THR A 240 -7.56 0.40 13.36
N THR A 241 -6.45 -0.27 13.00
CA THR A 241 -6.16 -1.66 13.34
C THR A 241 -4.83 -1.71 14.10
N PRO A 242 -4.83 -2.06 15.40
CA PRO A 242 -3.60 -2.21 16.19
C PRO A 242 -2.59 -3.15 15.52
N GLY A 243 -1.32 -2.80 15.58
CA GLY A 243 -0.23 -3.61 15.02
C GLY A 243 0.01 -3.46 13.51
N LYS A 244 -0.93 -2.83 12.77
CA LYS A 244 -0.78 -2.54 11.34
C LYS A 244 -0.26 -1.12 11.11
N LEU A 245 0.39 -0.93 9.97
CA LEU A 245 0.76 0.41 9.51
C LEU A 245 -0.54 1.22 9.34
N PRO A 246 -0.63 2.44 9.90
CA PRO A 246 -1.81 3.29 9.67
C PRO A 246 -2.08 3.47 8.18
N ALA A 247 -3.32 3.21 7.74
CA ALA A 247 -3.68 3.18 6.32
C ALA A 247 -3.34 4.50 5.59
N PHE A 248 -3.41 5.65 6.28
CA PHE A 248 -2.94 6.92 5.72
C PHE A 248 -1.45 6.89 5.37
N VAL A 249 -0.60 6.39 6.27
CA VAL A 249 0.85 6.28 6.01
C VAL A 249 1.14 5.25 4.93
N GLU A 250 0.45 4.10 4.96
CA GLU A 250 0.57 3.07 3.91
C GLU A 250 0.24 3.64 2.52
N SER A 251 -0.82 4.45 2.42
CA SER A 251 -1.28 5.02 1.14
C SER A 251 -0.25 5.94 0.45
N LEU A 252 0.69 6.51 1.22
CA LEU A 252 1.76 7.37 0.72
C LEU A 252 2.91 6.58 0.07
N LEU A 253 3.02 5.27 0.34
CA LEU A 253 4.16 4.48 -0.07
C LEU A 253 4.17 4.23 -1.59
N PRO A 254 5.37 4.14 -2.20
CA PRO A 254 5.51 3.74 -3.60
C PRO A 254 4.87 2.37 -3.89
N GLU A 255 4.39 2.21 -5.12
CA GLU A 255 3.86 0.94 -5.63
C GLU A 255 4.53 0.56 -6.96
N GLY A 256 4.30 -0.68 -7.41
CA GLY A 256 4.60 -1.12 -8.76
C GLY A 256 6.07 -1.00 -9.18
N TRP A 257 6.35 -0.20 -10.21
CA TRP A 257 7.71 -0.02 -10.75
C TRP A 257 8.66 0.62 -9.72
N LEU A 258 8.20 1.66 -9.02
CA LEU A 258 9.07 2.44 -8.15
C LEU A 258 9.56 1.62 -6.94
N ALA A 259 8.66 0.87 -6.30
CA ALA A 259 9.02 -0.03 -5.19
C ALA A 259 10.05 -1.10 -5.61
N ARG A 260 9.87 -1.70 -6.80
CA ARG A 260 10.80 -2.70 -7.37
C ARG A 260 12.18 -2.12 -7.63
N VAL A 261 12.24 -0.95 -8.24
CA VAL A 261 13.48 -0.24 -8.58
C VAL A 261 14.24 0.22 -7.35
N LEU A 262 13.52 0.64 -6.32
CA LEU A 262 14.11 1.00 -5.03
C LEU A 262 14.50 -0.20 -4.19
N HIS A 263 14.26 -1.44 -4.66
CA HIS A 263 14.51 -2.66 -3.89
C HIS A 263 13.86 -2.61 -2.48
N GLU A 264 12.71 -1.96 -2.39
CA GLU A 264 11.92 -1.86 -1.16
C GLU A 264 11.14 -3.16 -1.00
N ARG A 265 11.55 -3.97 -0.02
CA ARG A 265 10.97 -5.30 0.21
C ARG A 265 9.68 -5.24 1.01
N ASP A 266 9.56 -4.24 1.88
CA ASP A 266 8.44 -4.02 2.80
C ASP A 266 8.26 -2.52 3.09
N GLU A 267 7.20 -2.18 3.82
CA GLU A 267 6.87 -0.81 4.20
C GLU A 267 7.97 -0.18 5.07
N ARG A 268 8.70 -0.99 5.85
CA ARG A 268 9.79 -0.52 6.72
C ARG A 268 10.97 -0.03 5.88
N ALA A 269 11.34 -0.76 4.84
CA ALA A 269 12.40 -0.36 3.92
C ALA A 269 12.02 0.93 3.18
N ALA A 270 10.77 1.04 2.73
CA ALA A 270 10.27 2.25 2.07
C ALA A 270 10.32 3.49 2.98
N LEU A 271 9.82 3.36 4.21
CA LEU A 271 9.81 4.46 5.20
C LEU A 271 11.20 4.83 5.71
N LYS A 272 12.18 3.91 5.71
CA LYS A 272 13.58 4.22 6.02
C LYS A 272 14.28 5.01 4.91
N ARG A 273 13.91 4.79 3.65
CA ARG A 273 14.58 5.35 2.47
C ARG A 273 13.96 6.65 1.97
N GLY A 274 12.65 6.83 2.12
CA GLY A 274 11.93 8.04 1.73
C GLY A 274 11.78 9.02 2.89
N ARG A 275 12.10 10.30 2.67
CA ARG A 275 11.86 11.35 3.68
C ARG A 275 10.73 12.30 3.35
N ARG A 276 10.33 12.40 2.07
CA ARG A 276 9.30 13.34 1.58
C ARG A 276 8.23 12.57 0.81
N TYR A 277 6.98 12.93 1.03
CA TYR A 277 5.80 12.28 0.45
C TYR A 277 4.79 13.35 0.01
N MET A 278 3.71 12.92 -0.65
CA MET A 278 2.59 13.80 -0.99
C MET A 278 2.06 14.55 0.24
N SER A 279 1.37 15.67 -0.02
CA SER A 279 0.70 16.50 0.98
C SER A 279 1.62 17.10 2.05
N ASN A 280 2.88 17.39 1.70
CA ASN A 280 3.90 17.87 2.64
C ASN A 280 4.09 16.93 3.84
N ILE A 281 3.91 15.62 3.64
CA ILE A 281 4.23 14.63 4.66
C ILE A 281 5.72 14.31 4.60
N THR A 282 6.36 14.35 5.77
CA THR A 282 7.78 14.04 5.92
C THR A 282 7.98 12.97 6.99
N VAL A 283 8.94 12.09 6.74
CA VAL A 283 9.28 10.96 7.61
C VAL A 283 10.77 11.06 7.93
N VAL A 284 11.11 11.26 9.20
CA VAL A 284 12.49 11.50 9.66
C VAL A 284 12.73 10.82 11.00
N GLU A 285 13.97 10.42 11.31
CA GLU A 285 14.29 9.83 12.62
C GLU A 285 14.30 10.89 13.75
N ALA A 286 14.78 12.10 13.42
CA ALA A 286 14.98 13.20 14.36
C ALA A 286 14.54 14.55 13.78
N ARG A 287 14.24 15.52 14.66
CA ARG A 287 13.73 16.85 14.29
C ARG A 287 14.66 17.64 13.39
N ASP A 288 15.97 17.52 13.57
CA ASP A 288 16.94 18.27 12.75
C ASP A 288 16.86 17.89 11.27
N GLY A 289 16.46 16.64 10.97
CA GLY A 289 16.22 16.19 9.60
C GLY A 289 15.03 16.86 8.93
N LEU A 290 14.09 17.43 9.70
CA LEU A 290 12.92 18.12 9.17
C LEU A 290 13.26 19.51 8.63
N ALA A 291 14.08 20.26 9.37
CA ALA A 291 14.47 21.62 9.00
C ALA A 291 15.32 21.69 7.71
N ALA A 292 15.96 20.57 7.35
CA ALA A 292 16.77 20.46 6.13
C ALA A 292 15.95 20.18 4.85
N LEU A 293 14.65 19.87 4.97
CA LEU A 293 13.79 19.52 3.85
C LEU A 293 12.97 20.74 3.39
N PRO A 294 12.90 21.02 2.08
CA PRO A 294 12.08 22.13 1.58
C PRO A 294 10.59 21.81 1.76
N ALA A 295 9.80 22.83 2.08
CA ALA A 295 8.36 22.76 1.99
C ALA A 295 7.89 22.78 0.54
N ASP A 296 6.89 21.97 0.22
CA ASP A 296 6.23 21.98 -1.07
C ASP A 296 5.18 23.09 -1.07
N ILE A 297 5.53 24.20 -1.73
CA ILE A 297 4.65 25.35 -1.92
C ILE A 297 4.60 25.65 -3.41
N LEU A 298 3.38 25.74 -3.94
CA LEU A 298 3.14 26.07 -5.34
C LEU A 298 3.31 27.59 -5.53
N THR A 299 4.53 28.01 -5.84
CA THR A 299 4.88 29.42 -6.12
C THR A 299 4.69 29.77 -7.59
N THR A 300 5.01 28.83 -8.49
CA THR A 300 4.88 29.01 -9.94
C THR A 300 3.72 28.14 -10.43
N ARG A 301 2.72 28.77 -11.06
CA ARG A 301 1.53 28.12 -11.60
C ARG A 301 1.82 27.56 -12.99
N LEU A 302 1.30 26.38 -13.31
CA LEU A 302 1.50 25.79 -14.63
C LEU A 302 0.84 26.62 -15.72
N ASN A 303 -0.34 27.19 -15.46
CA ASN A 303 -1.14 27.96 -16.41
C ASN A 303 -0.40 29.15 -17.08
N GLY A 304 0.63 29.71 -16.43
CA GLY A 304 1.48 30.76 -17.01
C GLY A 304 2.42 30.24 -18.10
N PHE A 305 2.55 28.93 -18.24
CA PHE A 305 3.41 28.22 -19.19
C PHE A 305 2.62 27.23 -20.05
N ILE A 306 1.32 27.49 -20.26
CA ILE A 306 0.47 26.71 -21.16
C ILE A 306 0.08 27.55 -22.36
N ASP A 307 0.29 27.02 -23.55
CA ASP A 307 -0.30 27.53 -24.79
C ASP A 307 -0.98 26.37 -25.54
N ALA A 308 -2.29 26.47 -25.72
CA ALA A 308 -3.12 25.44 -26.38
C ALA A 308 -2.83 24.00 -25.89
N GLY A 309 -2.66 23.81 -24.58
CA GLY A 309 -2.37 22.51 -23.94
C GLY A 309 -0.91 22.05 -24.01
N ARG A 310 -0.03 22.79 -24.69
CA ARG A 310 1.42 22.58 -24.70
C ARG A 310 2.08 23.32 -23.55
N PHE A 311 3.03 22.66 -22.87
CA PHE A 311 3.96 23.32 -21.96
C PHE A 311 4.97 24.16 -22.76
N THR A 312 5.03 25.46 -22.49
CA THR A 312 5.89 26.42 -23.19
C THR A 312 7.21 26.72 -22.48
N GLY A 313 7.36 26.24 -21.24
CA GLY A 313 8.62 26.31 -20.51
C GLY A 313 9.68 25.34 -21.02
N ARG A 314 10.83 25.30 -20.35
CA ARG A 314 11.95 24.41 -20.68
C ARG A 314 11.93 23.17 -19.78
N TYR A 315 11.77 21.99 -20.36
CA TYR A 315 12.00 20.73 -19.65
C TYR A 315 13.50 20.48 -19.46
N ASP A 316 13.92 20.30 -18.21
CA ASP A 316 15.31 19.99 -17.84
C ASP A 316 15.31 18.84 -16.81
N GLY A 317 14.69 17.73 -17.23
CA GLY A 317 14.60 16.50 -16.44
C GLY A 317 15.39 15.35 -17.08
N PRO A 318 15.26 14.13 -16.52
CA PRO A 318 15.92 12.95 -17.08
C PRO A 318 15.57 12.76 -18.58
N ALA A 319 16.61 12.52 -19.39
CA ALA A 319 16.53 12.15 -20.80
C ALA A 319 17.02 10.71 -20.99
N ARG A 320 16.99 10.15 -22.22
CA ARG A 320 17.64 8.85 -22.48
C ARG A 320 19.17 8.97 -22.53
N GLY A 321 19.72 10.14 -22.83
CA GLY A 321 21.17 10.37 -22.78
C GLY A 321 21.96 9.66 -23.90
N ALA A 322 23.16 10.18 -24.21
CA ALA A 322 24.05 9.68 -25.27
C ALA A 322 24.92 8.47 -24.84
N ILE A 323 24.86 8.11 -23.55
CA ILE A 323 25.49 6.92 -22.98
C ILE A 323 24.34 5.94 -22.70
N LYS A 324 24.53 4.65 -23.03
CA LYS A 324 23.60 3.48 -23.03
C LYS A 324 22.65 3.25 -21.82
N GLU A 325 22.29 4.26 -21.02
CA GLU A 325 21.38 4.15 -19.89
C GLU A 325 19.94 4.48 -20.33
N GLY A 326 18.95 3.69 -19.90
CA GLY A 326 17.54 3.97 -20.21
C GLY A 326 16.98 5.12 -19.36
N PHE A 327 15.93 5.81 -19.85
CA PHE A 327 15.17 6.83 -19.09
C PHE A 327 14.75 6.32 -17.70
N GLU A 328 14.33 5.06 -17.60
CA GLU A 328 13.98 4.40 -16.35
C GLU A 328 15.14 4.32 -15.34
N GLN A 329 16.37 4.06 -15.81
CA GLN A 329 17.56 3.99 -14.95
C GLN A 329 17.95 5.38 -14.43
N ASN A 330 17.80 6.41 -15.26
CA ASN A 330 17.99 7.80 -14.81
C ASN A 330 16.97 8.19 -13.74
N LEU A 331 15.72 7.78 -13.91
CA LEU A 331 14.68 8.01 -12.90
C LEU A 331 14.93 7.21 -11.61
N ALA A 332 15.40 5.96 -11.71
CA ALA A 332 15.82 5.15 -10.57
C ALA A 332 16.88 5.86 -9.72
N ARG A 333 17.88 6.47 -10.37
CA ARG A 333 18.94 7.23 -9.72
C ARG A 333 18.43 8.47 -8.98
N ILE A 334 17.42 9.14 -9.55
CA ILE A 334 16.74 10.27 -8.90
C ILE A 334 16.05 9.79 -7.62
N PHE A 335 15.30 8.70 -7.71
CA PHE A 335 14.63 8.14 -6.54
C PHE A 335 15.57 7.44 -5.54
N ALA A 336 16.81 7.10 -5.89
CA ALA A 336 17.77 6.57 -4.92
C ALA A 336 18.10 7.58 -3.79
N ARG A 337 17.88 8.88 -4.03
CA ARG A 337 18.08 9.95 -3.04
C ARG A 337 16.90 10.03 -2.07
N ALA A 338 17.18 10.19 -0.78
CA ALA A 338 16.15 10.20 0.27
C ALA A 338 15.29 11.48 0.24
N GLU A 339 15.85 12.58 -0.27
CA GLU A 339 15.24 13.90 -0.39
C GLU A 339 14.29 14.00 -1.60
N THR A 340 14.32 13.00 -2.49
CA THR A 340 13.39 12.91 -3.62
C THR A 340 12.01 12.51 -3.10
N PRO A 341 10.96 13.31 -3.39
CA PRO A 341 9.59 12.98 -2.98
C PRO A 341 9.14 11.61 -3.49
N ARG A 342 8.49 10.83 -2.63
CA ARG A 342 7.88 9.55 -2.94
C ARG A 342 6.43 9.75 -3.39
N LEU A 343 6.03 8.94 -4.35
CA LEU A 343 4.71 8.99 -4.97
C LEU A 343 4.16 7.56 -5.09
N SER A 344 2.90 7.40 -4.72
CA SER A 344 2.15 6.16 -4.91
C SER A 344 1.71 5.96 -6.38
N GLY A 345 1.38 4.73 -6.73
CA GLY A 345 0.84 4.32 -8.04
C GLY A 345 1.82 3.50 -8.88
N VAL A 346 1.28 2.72 -9.83
CA VAL A 346 2.05 1.74 -10.63
C VAL A 346 2.76 2.41 -11.81
N GLN A 347 2.20 3.48 -12.36
CA GLN A 347 2.76 4.24 -13.47
C GLN A 347 4.06 4.94 -13.08
N ILE A 348 5.03 4.92 -13.99
CA ILE A 348 6.24 5.71 -13.89
C ILE A 348 5.88 7.19 -13.80
N LYS A 349 6.42 7.90 -12.81
CA LYS A 349 6.18 9.32 -12.57
C LYS A 349 7.42 9.95 -11.94
N ALA A 350 7.68 11.22 -12.22
CA ALA A 350 8.80 11.96 -11.66
C ALA A 350 8.29 13.19 -10.88
N PRO A 351 8.79 13.43 -9.65
CA PRO A 351 8.48 14.65 -8.93
C PRO A 351 9.27 15.82 -9.49
N MET A 352 8.59 16.90 -9.86
CA MET A 352 9.16 18.06 -10.53
C MET A 352 8.93 19.38 -9.79
N HIS A 353 9.82 20.32 -10.02
CA HIS A 353 9.77 21.70 -9.58
C HIS A 353 9.72 22.60 -10.83
N LEU A 354 8.74 23.51 -10.89
CA LEU A 354 8.66 24.56 -11.91
C LEU A 354 9.20 25.87 -11.34
N THR A 355 10.31 26.34 -11.89
CA THR A 355 10.95 27.60 -11.48
C THR A 355 10.20 28.82 -12.03
N PRO A 356 10.38 30.02 -11.46
CA PRO A 356 9.71 31.24 -11.94
C PRO A 356 10.04 31.62 -13.39
N ASP A 357 11.20 31.22 -13.90
CA ASP A 357 11.64 31.39 -15.29
C ASP A 357 11.14 30.28 -16.24
N GLY A 358 10.31 29.35 -15.74
CA GLY A 358 9.65 28.33 -16.56
C GLY A 358 10.47 27.08 -16.81
N VAL A 359 11.47 26.79 -15.99
CA VAL A 359 12.27 25.55 -16.10
C VAL A 359 11.66 24.46 -15.22
N LEU A 360 11.38 23.30 -15.82
CA LEU A 360 10.83 22.13 -15.14
C LEU A 360 11.95 21.13 -14.80
N LEU A 361 12.33 21.07 -13.52
CA LEU A 361 13.47 20.31 -12.99
C LEU A 361 13.00 19.19 -12.03
N PRO A 362 13.76 18.09 -11.84
CA PRO A 362 13.47 17.12 -10.79
C PRO A 362 13.51 17.76 -9.40
N ALA A 363 12.52 17.48 -8.54
CA ALA A 363 12.33 18.10 -7.24
C ALA A 363 13.27 17.56 -6.13
N ILE A 364 14.55 17.39 -6.44
CA ILE A 364 15.56 16.87 -5.52
C ILE A 364 16.09 18.04 -4.67
N GLY A 365 15.72 18.08 -3.39
CA GLY A 365 16.07 19.22 -2.52
C GLY A 365 15.37 20.53 -2.93
N LEU A 366 14.42 20.48 -3.87
CA LEU A 366 13.58 21.59 -4.31
C LEU A 366 12.11 21.33 -3.94
N PRO A 367 11.28 22.39 -3.82
CA PRO A 367 9.83 22.25 -3.63
C PRO A 367 9.20 21.40 -4.73
N PHE A 368 8.47 20.35 -4.35
CA PHE A 368 7.81 19.46 -5.30
C PHE A 368 6.43 20.03 -5.66
N THR A 369 6.31 20.58 -6.86
CA THR A 369 5.15 21.37 -7.27
C THR A 369 4.36 20.74 -8.42
N HIS A 370 5.01 19.93 -9.24
CA HIS A 370 4.41 19.34 -10.43
C HIS A 370 4.80 17.87 -10.58
N ILE A 371 3.91 17.04 -11.11
CA ILE A 371 4.19 15.64 -11.42
C ILE A 371 4.40 15.52 -12.93
N LEU A 372 5.51 14.92 -13.34
CA LEU A 372 5.71 14.51 -14.73
C LEU A 372 5.34 13.04 -14.89
N LYS A 373 4.47 12.75 -15.84
CA LYS A 373 4.05 11.40 -16.23
C LYS A 373 4.56 11.10 -17.65
N PRO A 374 5.69 10.39 -17.78
CA PRO A 374 6.22 9.97 -19.07
C PRO A 374 5.33 8.92 -19.74
N ALA A 375 5.62 8.66 -21.01
CA ALA A 375 5.05 7.56 -21.76
C ALA A 375 5.20 6.23 -21.01
N GLY A 376 4.14 5.43 -21.03
CA GLY A 376 4.19 4.06 -20.52
C GLY A 376 5.05 3.16 -21.42
N THR A 377 5.24 1.93 -20.99
CA THR A 377 5.92 0.87 -21.76
C THR A 377 4.94 -0.23 -22.13
N ALA A 378 5.34 -1.13 -23.02
CA ALA A 378 4.57 -2.33 -23.38
C ALA A 378 3.16 -2.03 -23.91
N GLY A 379 3.02 -1.04 -24.79
CA GLY A 379 1.74 -0.70 -25.42
C GLY A 379 0.97 0.44 -24.74
N PHE A 380 1.53 1.03 -23.68
CA PHE A 380 0.96 2.17 -22.94
C PHE A 380 1.66 3.50 -23.26
N GLU A 381 2.32 3.61 -24.41
CA GLU A 381 3.11 4.80 -24.79
C GLU A 381 2.23 6.06 -24.89
N MET A 382 0.97 5.90 -25.32
CA MET A 382 0.01 7.01 -25.47
C MET A 382 -0.69 7.42 -24.15
N LEU A 383 -0.36 6.79 -23.02
CA LEU A 383 -1.01 7.05 -21.72
C LEU A 383 -1.02 8.54 -21.32
N PRO A 384 0.06 9.32 -21.44
CA PRO A 384 0.03 10.74 -21.11
C PRO A 384 -0.95 11.56 -21.97
N ILE A 385 -1.08 11.19 -23.26
CA ILE A 385 -1.97 11.85 -24.21
C ILE A 385 -3.43 11.55 -23.88
N VAL A 386 -3.73 10.27 -23.60
CA VAL A 386 -5.09 9.85 -23.20
C VAL A 386 -5.49 10.51 -21.89
N GLU A 387 -4.60 10.54 -20.90
CA GLU A 387 -4.88 11.20 -19.62
C GLU A 387 -5.10 12.71 -19.80
N TRP A 388 -4.30 13.39 -20.62
CA TRP A 388 -4.52 14.81 -20.95
C TRP A 388 -5.92 15.04 -21.54
N LEU A 389 -6.31 14.24 -22.54
CA LEU A 389 -7.65 14.33 -23.15
C LEU A 389 -8.76 14.14 -22.11
N CYS A 390 -8.66 13.11 -21.26
CA CYS A 390 -9.66 12.82 -20.24
C CYS A 390 -9.78 13.93 -19.18
N LEU A 391 -8.68 14.58 -18.81
CA LEU A 391 -8.68 15.71 -17.88
C LEU A 391 -9.27 16.98 -18.51
N GLU A 392 -8.98 17.26 -19.79
CA GLU A 392 -9.63 18.35 -20.53
C GLU A 392 -11.13 18.12 -20.69
N LEU A 393 -11.53 16.90 -21.06
CA LEU A 393 -12.95 16.48 -21.13
C LEU A 393 -13.63 16.59 -19.76
N GLY A 394 -12.95 16.20 -18.68
CA GLY A 394 -13.45 16.35 -17.33
C GLY A 394 -13.65 17.82 -16.94
N ARG A 395 -12.72 18.71 -17.31
CA ARG A 395 -12.87 20.15 -17.10
C ARG A 395 -14.06 20.71 -17.88
N ALA A 396 -14.23 20.31 -19.13
CA ALA A 396 -15.38 20.67 -19.95
C ALA A 396 -16.71 20.16 -19.37
N ALA A 397 -16.71 19.00 -18.71
CA ALA A 397 -17.85 18.43 -17.98
C ALA A 397 -18.11 19.08 -16.60
N GLY A 398 -17.36 20.13 -16.25
CA GLY A 398 -17.52 20.91 -15.03
C GLY A 398 -16.86 20.32 -13.79
N PHE A 399 -15.94 19.36 -13.93
CA PHE A 399 -15.14 18.91 -12.78
C PHE A 399 -14.03 19.91 -12.48
N ALA A 400 -13.76 20.13 -11.19
CA ALA A 400 -12.46 20.64 -10.79
C ALA A 400 -11.39 19.63 -11.21
N ALA A 401 -10.35 20.09 -11.89
CA ALA A 401 -9.19 19.32 -12.34
C ALA A 401 -7.93 20.18 -12.18
N PRO A 402 -6.75 19.60 -11.95
CA PRO A 402 -5.50 20.35 -11.94
C PRO A 402 -5.22 20.99 -13.30
N ASP A 403 -4.39 22.02 -13.30
CA ASP A 403 -3.79 22.51 -14.54
C ASP A 403 -2.86 21.42 -15.08
N VAL A 404 -2.98 21.11 -16.38
CA VAL A 404 -2.18 20.07 -17.04
C VAL A 404 -1.69 20.53 -18.40
N ALA A 405 -0.53 20.03 -18.82
CA ALA A 405 0.06 20.34 -20.12
C ALA A 405 0.87 19.17 -20.66
N LEU A 406 0.87 18.99 -21.98
CA LEU A 406 1.78 18.07 -22.64
C LEU A 406 3.13 18.77 -22.88
N THR A 407 4.22 18.10 -22.51
CA THR A 407 5.58 18.56 -22.81
C THR A 407 6.24 17.64 -23.84
N ALA A 408 6.95 18.25 -24.78
CA ALA A 408 7.85 17.51 -25.65
C ALA A 408 8.94 16.85 -24.81
N MET A 409 9.28 15.60 -25.16
CA MET A 409 10.34 14.85 -24.50
C MET A 409 11.56 14.75 -25.43
N PRO A 410 12.79 14.70 -24.87
CA PRO A 410 13.99 14.52 -25.68
C PRO A 410 13.97 13.23 -26.52
N ASP A 411 14.87 13.16 -27.50
CA ASP A 411 15.16 11.93 -28.27
C ASP A 411 13.95 11.32 -29.00
N GLY A 412 12.97 12.16 -29.39
CA GLY A 412 11.78 11.72 -30.11
C GLY A 412 10.81 10.86 -29.28
N MET A 413 10.95 10.87 -27.95
CA MET A 413 10.03 10.17 -27.06
C MET A 413 8.62 10.78 -27.13
N THR A 414 7.59 9.93 -26.94
CA THR A 414 6.20 10.38 -26.84
C THR A 414 6.06 11.46 -25.76
N PRO A 415 5.23 12.49 -26.00
CA PRO A 415 5.02 13.57 -25.03
C PRO A 415 4.69 13.05 -23.63
N ALA A 416 5.20 13.74 -22.62
CA ALA A 416 4.86 13.49 -21.22
C ALA A 416 3.78 14.46 -20.76
N LEU A 417 3.02 14.08 -19.74
CA LEU A 417 2.02 14.92 -19.11
C LEU A 417 2.62 15.58 -17.86
N VAL A 418 2.54 16.91 -17.79
CA VAL A 418 2.87 17.71 -16.61
C VAL A 418 1.56 18.02 -15.89
N VAL A 419 1.50 17.69 -14.60
CA VAL A 419 0.32 17.91 -13.75
C VAL A 419 0.69 18.82 -12.59
N GLU A 420 -0.02 19.94 -12.44
CA GLU A 420 0.11 20.81 -11.28
C GLU A 420 -0.46 20.14 -10.03
N ARG A 421 0.29 20.13 -8.93
CA ARG A 421 -0.21 19.59 -7.66
C ARG A 421 -1.27 20.49 -7.04
N PHE A 422 -2.33 19.87 -6.52
CA PHE A 422 -3.45 20.55 -5.85
C PHE A 422 -3.51 20.27 -4.35
N ASP A 423 -2.63 19.41 -3.83
CA ASP A 423 -2.56 18.99 -2.43
C ASP A 423 -1.53 19.81 -1.61
N ILE A 424 -1.13 20.98 -2.11
CA ILE A 424 -0.11 21.87 -1.54
C ILE A 424 -0.57 23.33 -1.52
N ARG A 425 0.08 24.12 -0.67
CA ARG A 425 -0.20 25.55 -0.43
C ARG A 425 0.12 26.38 -1.66
N ARG A 426 -0.64 27.44 -1.90
CA ARG A 426 -0.45 28.37 -3.03
C ARG A 426 0.28 29.63 -2.57
N GLY A 427 1.55 29.74 -2.92
CA GLY A 427 2.39 30.86 -2.49
C GLY A 427 2.75 30.82 -0.99
N PRO A 428 3.68 31.68 -0.56
CA PRO A 428 4.19 31.68 0.82
C PRO A 428 3.18 32.21 1.84
N ASP A 429 2.21 33.03 1.41
CA ASP A 429 1.20 33.62 2.30
C ASP A 429 0.05 32.65 2.62
N ASP A 430 -0.10 31.57 1.84
CA ASP A 430 -1.04 30.50 2.14
C ASP A 430 -0.49 29.63 3.27
N GLN A 431 -1.13 29.74 4.44
CA GLN A 431 -0.75 29.02 5.65
C GLN A 431 -1.63 27.78 5.91
N ARG A 432 -2.55 27.45 4.99
CA ARG A 432 -3.46 26.29 5.15
C ARG A 432 -2.71 24.99 5.08
N GLN A 433 -2.94 24.07 6.00
CA GLN A 433 -2.41 22.72 5.90
C GLN A 433 -3.37 21.86 5.07
N ILE A 434 -2.86 21.31 3.96
CA ILE A 434 -3.64 20.52 3.00
C ILE A 434 -3.14 19.07 3.03
N ALA A 435 -4.07 18.12 3.05
CA ALA A 435 -3.81 16.69 2.93
C ALA A 435 -4.76 16.03 1.94
N LEU A 436 -4.20 15.21 1.06
CA LEU A 436 -4.93 14.31 0.19
C LEU A 436 -4.99 12.93 0.85
N GLU A 437 -6.18 12.37 1.01
CA GLU A 437 -6.39 11.02 1.53
C GLU A 437 -7.24 10.21 0.55
N ASP A 438 -6.67 9.12 0.02
CA ASP A 438 -7.37 8.27 -0.95
C ASP A 438 -8.42 7.35 -0.31
N PHE A 439 -9.33 6.78 -1.11
CA PHE A 439 -10.40 5.94 -0.55
C PHE A 439 -9.94 4.55 -0.09
N CYS A 440 -8.73 4.09 -0.41
CA CYS A 440 -8.17 2.92 0.28
C CYS A 440 -7.93 3.27 1.75
N SER A 441 -7.26 4.40 1.98
CA SER A 441 -7.01 4.93 3.32
C SER A 441 -8.30 5.22 4.09
N VAL A 442 -9.26 5.92 3.48
CA VAL A 442 -10.57 6.22 4.11
C VAL A 442 -11.31 4.95 4.54
N LEU A 443 -11.20 3.87 3.76
CA LEU A 443 -11.92 2.62 4.00
C LEU A 443 -11.11 1.57 4.77
N ASP A 444 -9.93 1.94 5.26
CA ASP A 444 -8.97 1.06 5.96
C ASP A 444 -8.62 -0.20 5.15
N LEU A 445 -8.37 -0.01 3.86
CA LEU A 445 -7.97 -1.05 2.93
C LEU A 445 -6.49 -0.91 2.56
N PRO A 446 -5.76 -2.04 2.46
CA PRO A 446 -4.39 -2.01 1.98
C PRO A 446 -4.35 -1.57 0.51
N ALA A 447 -3.20 -1.06 0.04
CA ALA A 447 -3.04 -0.61 -1.34
C ALA A 447 -3.37 -1.71 -2.38
N ALA A 448 -3.02 -2.96 -2.08
CA ALA A 448 -3.31 -4.12 -2.92
C ALA A 448 -4.82 -4.36 -3.13
N ALA A 449 -5.67 -3.90 -2.21
CA ALA A 449 -7.13 -4.01 -2.26
C ALA A 449 -7.78 -2.80 -2.96
N LYS A 450 -7.06 -2.06 -3.79
CA LYS A 450 -7.56 -0.85 -4.47
C LYS A 450 -8.79 -1.08 -5.35
N TYR A 451 -9.01 -2.31 -5.84
CA TYR A 451 -10.21 -2.70 -6.60
C TYR A 451 -11.32 -3.29 -5.70
N ASP A 452 -11.09 -3.52 -4.41
CA ASP A 452 -12.03 -4.16 -3.48
C ASP A 452 -13.01 -3.15 -2.85
N GLY A 453 -13.66 -2.38 -3.72
CA GLY A 453 -14.59 -1.31 -3.35
C GLY A 453 -15.85 -1.29 -4.22
N THR A 454 -16.84 -0.52 -3.75
CA THR A 454 -18.03 -0.19 -4.53
C THR A 454 -18.40 1.27 -4.31
N MET A 455 -19.16 1.85 -5.25
CA MET A 455 -19.64 3.23 -5.14
C MET A 455 -20.44 3.48 -3.85
N GLU A 456 -21.21 2.49 -3.40
CA GLU A 456 -21.97 2.56 -2.15
C GLU A 456 -21.08 2.51 -0.92
N ARG A 457 -20.01 1.69 -0.95
CA ARG A 457 -19.03 1.64 0.14
C ARG A 457 -18.28 2.98 0.25
N MET A 458 -17.92 3.58 -0.87
CA MET A 458 -17.34 4.92 -0.91
C MET A 458 -18.30 5.97 -0.34
N ALA A 459 -19.57 5.96 -0.76
CA ALA A 459 -20.57 6.89 -0.24
C ALA A 459 -20.73 6.79 1.30
N ARG A 460 -20.67 5.57 1.86
CA ARG A 460 -20.70 5.35 3.31
C ARG A 460 -19.46 5.90 4.02
N GLY A 461 -18.26 5.73 3.45
CA GLY A 461 -17.01 6.27 4.01
C GLY A 461 -16.90 7.80 3.89
N LEU A 462 -17.41 8.36 2.79
CA LEU A 462 -17.41 9.81 2.51
C LEU A 462 -18.30 10.60 3.48
N ARG A 463 -19.53 10.12 3.70
CA ARG A 463 -20.58 10.87 4.41
C ARG A 463 -20.18 11.38 5.80
N PRO A 464 -19.57 10.59 6.71
CA PRO A 464 -19.20 11.08 8.04
C PRO A 464 -17.96 11.98 8.06
N LEU A 465 -17.19 12.01 6.97
CA LEU A 465 -15.95 12.81 6.89
C LEU A 465 -16.16 14.15 6.20
N SER A 466 -17.04 14.20 5.20
CA SER A 466 -17.26 15.40 4.39
C SER A 466 -17.88 16.55 5.19
N THR A 467 -17.38 17.75 4.92
CA THR A 467 -17.95 19.03 5.41
C THR A 467 -19.15 19.51 4.60
N ALA A 468 -19.41 18.91 3.42
CA ALA A 468 -20.62 19.14 2.63
C ALA A 468 -21.11 17.83 1.98
N PRO A 469 -21.63 16.85 2.78
CA PRO A 469 -21.87 15.49 2.30
C PRO A 469 -22.80 15.40 1.09
N ALA A 470 -23.86 16.21 1.02
CA ALA A 470 -24.79 16.18 -0.11
C ALA A 470 -24.11 16.58 -1.42
N ALA A 471 -23.28 17.64 -1.39
CA ALA A 471 -22.52 18.09 -2.55
C ALA A 471 -21.46 17.05 -2.97
N ASP A 472 -20.76 16.44 -2.01
CA ASP A 472 -19.72 15.47 -2.33
C ASP A 472 -20.30 14.12 -2.80
N LEU A 473 -21.49 13.73 -2.34
CA LEU A 473 -22.21 12.56 -2.87
C LEU A 473 -22.66 12.80 -4.31
N ASN A 474 -23.05 14.03 -4.66
CA ASN A 474 -23.30 14.41 -6.04
C ASN A 474 -22.02 14.34 -6.89
N ILE A 475 -20.87 14.75 -6.34
CA ILE A 475 -19.56 14.58 -7.03
C ILE A 475 -19.24 13.10 -7.23
N LEU A 476 -19.41 12.25 -6.21
CA LEU A 476 -19.20 10.80 -6.32
C LEU A 476 -20.11 10.17 -7.40
N PHE A 477 -21.38 10.59 -7.45
CA PHE A 477 -22.30 10.17 -8.50
C PHE A 477 -21.83 10.61 -9.89
N ARG A 478 -21.47 11.89 -10.04
CA ARG A 478 -20.91 12.43 -11.29
C ARG A 478 -19.63 11.69 -11.70
N ARG A 479 -18.75 11.34 -10.76
CA ARG A 479 -17.54 10.52 -11.00
C ARG A 479 -17.88 9.16 -11.59
N ALA A 480 -18.87 8.47 -11.02
CA ALA A 480 -19.31 7.16 -11.51
C ALA A 480 -19.85 7.24 -12.96
N VAL A 481 -20.71 8.23 -13.23
CA VAL A 481 -21.26 8.46 -14.58
C VAL A 481 -20.15 8.84 -15.55
N PHE A 482 -19.24 9.74 -15.15
CA PHE A 482 -18.13 10.19 -15.99
C PHE A 482 -17.17 9.07 -16.35
N ALA A 483 -16.73 8.26 -15.36
CA ALA A 483 -15.86 7.11 -15.61
C ALA A 483 -16.51 6.10 -16.56
N TRP A 484 -17.83 5.92 -16.48
CA TRP A 484 -18.54 5.16 -17.49
C TRP A 484 -18.52 5.89 -18.84
N LEU A 485 -18.83 7.18 -18.95
CA LEU A 485 -18.84 7.88 -20.24
C LEU A 485 -17.48 7.83 -20.96
N ILE A 486 -16.38 7.95 -20.22
CA ILE A 486 -15.02 7.92 -20.79
C ILE A 486 -14.40 6.52 -20.87
N ALA A 487 -15.12 5.47 -20.47
CA ALA A 487 -14.61 4.11 -20.39
C ALA A 487 -13.32 3.98 -19.55
N ASP A 488 -13.35 4.55 -18.34
CA ASP A 488 -12.28 4.46 -17.37
C ASP A 488 -12.39 3.18 -16.54
N GLY A 489 -11.62 2.17 -16.96
CA GLY A 489 -11.47 0.92 -16.23
C GLY A 489 -10.36 0.91 -15.18
N ASP A 490 -9.70 2.04 -14.92
CA ASP A 490 -8.69 2.16 -13.85
C ASP A 490 -9.10 3.14 -12.73
N MET A 491 -10.33 3.68 -12.75
CA MET A 491 -10.89 4.49 -11.66
C MET A 491 -11.17 3.66 -10.38
N HIS A 492 -10.11 3.24 -9.71
CA HIS A 492 -10.10 2.47 -8.47
C HIS A 492 -10.02 3.37 -7.23
N LEU A 493 -10.07 2.79 -6.02
CA LEU A 493 -10.15 3.56 -4.76
C LEU A 493 -9.01 4.55 -4.53
N LYS A 494 -7.82 4.33 -5.13
CA LYS A 494 -6.70 5.28 -5.03
C LYS A 494 -6.77 6.50 -5.98
N ASN A 495 -7.63 6.45 -7.01
CA ASN A 495 -7.85 7.55 -7.96
C ASN A 495 -9.04 8.43 -7.55
N LEU A 496 -9.56 8.19 -6.35
CA LEU A 496 -10.62 8.97 -5.72
C LEU A 496 -10.10 9.31 -4.32
N ALA A 497 -10.24 10.57 -3.90
CA ALA A 497 -9.66 11.03 -2.65
C ALA A 497 -10.48 12.16 -2.03
N LEU A 498 -10.21 12.43 -0.76
CA LEU A 498 -10.65 13.60 -0.03
C LEU A 498 -9.51 14.61 0.09
N LEU A 499 -9.81 15.87 -0.18
CA LEU A 499 -8.95 16.99 0.14
C LEU A 499 -9.36 17.53 1.51
N LYS A 500 -8.47 17.39 2.48
CA LYS A 500 -8.63 17.86 3.85
C LYS A 500 -7.81 19.12 4.04
N ILE A 501 -8.43 20.17 4.55
CA ILE A 501 -7.83 21.47 4.77
C ILE A 501 -8.02 21.84 6.24
N ALA A 502 -6.95 22.31 6.87
CA ALA A 502 -6.98 22.97 8.15
C ALA A 502 -6.40 24.37 8.01
N GLU A 503 -7.12 25.36 8.51
CA GLU A 503 -6.56 26.70 8.71
C GLU A 503 -5.47 26.66 9.79
N PRO A 504 -4.57 27.65 9.84
CA PRO A 504 -3.57 27.76 10.91
C PRO A 504 -4.20 27.63 12.30
N ASP A 505 -3.52 26.89 13.19
CA ASP A 505 -3.95 26.62 14.57
C ASP A 505 -5.30 25.88 14.73
N ALA A 506 -5.92 25.42 13.63
CA ALA A 506 -7.17 24.70 13.70
C ALA A 506 -6.98 23.32 14.37
N ARG A 507 -7.85 23.00 15.33
CA ARG A 507 -7.83 21.70 16.04
C ARG A 507 -8.49 20.57 15.24
N VAL A 508 -9.25 20.91 14.21
CA VAL A 508 -9.99 20.01 13.32
C VAL A 508 -9.84 20.52 11.90
N PHE A 509 -10.10 19.66 10.92
CA PHE A 509 -10.17 20.09 9.53
C PHE A 509 -11.32 21.09 9.35
N THR A 510 -11.02 22.26 8.80
CA THR A 510 -12.00 23.31 8.48
C THR A 510 -12.75 22.99 7.19
N SER A 511 -12.16 22.19 6.31
CA SER A 511 -12.81 21.67 5.11
C SER A 511 -12.36 20.24 4.84
N VAL A 512 -13.30 19.37 4.51
CA VAL A 512 -13.06 18.02 4.01
C VAL A 512 -14.00 17.82 2.84
N ARG A 513 -13.47 17.79 1.62
CA ARG A 513 -14.24 17.77 0.37
C ARG A 513 -13.69 16.74 -0.59
N PHE A 514 -14.47 16.34 -1.59
CA PHE A 514 -13.99 15.47 -2.67
C PHE A 514 -12.84 16.15 -3.43
N ALA A 515 -11.78 15.41 -3.74
CA ALA A 515 -10.62 15.94 -4.46
C ALA A 515 -10.95 16.26 -5.95
N PRO A 516 -10.17 17.15 -6.59
CA PRO A 516 -10.19 17.34 -8.05
C PRO A 516 -10.07 16.03 -8.83
N LEU A 517 -10.42 16.05 -10.12
CA LEU A 517 -10.25 14.91 -11.02
C LEU A 517 -8.77 14.74 -11.31
N TYR A 518 -8.23 13.55 -11.11
CA TYR A 518 -6.86 13.20 -11.46
C TYR A 518 -6.83 11.73 -11.90
N ASP A 519 -5.77 11.33 -12.61
CA ASP A 519 -5.54 9.96 -13.06
C ASP A 519 -6.75 9.37 -13.81
N ALA A 520 -7.43 10.19 -14.62
CA ALA A 520 -8.57 9.79 -15.43
C ALA A 520 -8.09 9.31 -16.81
N VAL A 521 -8.53 8.13 -17.24
CA VAL A 521 -8.00 7.51 -18.46
C VAL A 521 -9.07 6.68 -19.16
N THR A 522 -9.20 6.82 -20.48
CA THR A 522 -9.97 5.88 -21.30
C THR A 522 -9.15 4.62 -21.50
N THR A 523 -9.39 3.55 -20.75
CA THR A 523 -8.55 2.35 -20.78
C THR A 523 -8.74 1.51 -22.05
N ARG A 524 -9.94 1.58 -22.65
CA ARG A 524 -10.32 0.74 -23.81
C ARG A 524 -9.53 0.97 -25.09
N VAL A 525 -8.76 2.04 -25.19
CA VAL A 525 -7.91 2.33 -26.34
C VAL A 525 -6.55 1.61 -26.28
N PHE A 526 -6.21 0.99 -25.15
CA PHE A 526 -4.95 0.27 -24.99
C PHE A 526 -5.04 -1.21 -25.39
N PRO A 527 -3.93 -1.81 -25.85
CA PRO A 527 -3.89 -3.22 -26.25
C PRO A 527 -4.40 -4.17 -25.17
N GLY A 528 -5.26 -5.11 -25.53
CA GLY A 528 -5.83 -6.10 -24.61
C GLY A 528 -6.95 -5.58 -23.71
N LEU A 529 -7.27 -4.28 -23.74
CA LEU A 529 -8.27 -3.64 -22.87
C LEU A 529 -9.55 -3.20 -23.62
N GLY A 530 -9.76 -3.61 -24.87
CA GLY A 530 -10.94 -3.18 -25.66
C GLY A 530 -12.32 -3.49 -25.04
N ALA A 531 -12.38 -4.49 -24.16
CA ALA A 531 -13.58 -4.88 -23.40
C ALA A 531 -13.52 -4.51 -21.91
N ASP A 532 -12.60 -3.63 -21.52
CA ASP A 532 -12.37 -3.28 -20.12
C ASP A 532 -13.62 -2.70 -19.45
N ARG A 533 -13.75 -2.94 -18.16
CA ARG A 533 -14.95 -2.72 -17.34
C ARG A 533 -14.68 -1.63 -16.31
N MET A 534 -15.73 -1.11 -15.68
CA MET A 534 -15.52 -0.18 -14.57
C MET A 534 -14.75 -0.85 -13.44
N ALA A 535 -13.71 -0.19 -12.94
CA ALA A 535 -12.90 -0.69 -11.82
C ALA A 535 -13.73 -0.92 -10.54
N LEU A 536 -14.66 0.00 -10.26
CA LEU A 536 -15.50 -0.04 -9.07
C LEU A 536 -16.95 -0.33 -9.44
N LYS A 537 -17.52 -1.32 -8.75
CA LYS A 537 -18.90 -1.75 -8.99
C LYS A 537 -19.91 -0.73 -8.47
N LEU A 538 -21.06 -0.70 -9.13
CA LEU A 538 -22.29 -0.08 -8.64
C LEU A 538 -23.45 -1.07 -8.80
N ASN A 539 -24.27 -1.22 -7.76
CA ASN A 539 -25.33 -2.24 -7.68
C ASN A 539 -24.84 -3.67 -8.02
N GLY A 540 -23.59 -3.98 -7.67
CA GLY A 540 -22.97 -5.28 -7.99
C GLY A 540 -22.55 -5.47 -9.45
N LYS A 541 -22.67 -4.45 -10.31
CA LYS A 541 -22.30 -4.48 -11.73
C LYS A 541 -21.09 -3.60 -12.02
N ASP A 542 -20.29 -4.00 -13.01
CA ASP A 542 -19.14 -3.27 -13.56
C ASP A 542 -19.19 -3.15 -15.10
N ASP A 543 -20.13 -3.84 -15.74
CA ASP A 543 -20.37 -3.82 -17.17
C ASP A 543 -21.87 -3.67 -17.49
N ARG A 544 -22.17 -3.44 -18.78
CA ARG A 544 -23.54 -3.36 -19.33
C ARG A 544 -24.47 -2.44 -18.50
N LEU A 545 -23.89 -1.37 -17.98
CA LEU A 545 -24.58 -0.38 -17.16
C LEU A 545 -25.50 0.46 -18.04
N MET A 546 -26.74 0.62 -17.59
CA MET A 546 -27.77 1.45 -18.20
C MET A 546 -28.11 2.63 -17.30
N ARG A 547 -28.89 3.59 -17.80
CA ARG A 547 -29.31 4.77 -17.03
C ARG A 547 -29.96 4.38 -15.70
N ARG A 548 -30.82 3.35 -15.71
CA ARG A 548 -31.49 2.82 -14.51
C ARG A 548 -30.54 2.34 -13.40
N ASP A 549 -29.35 1.86 -13.77
CA ASP A 549 -28.36 1.41 -12.79
C ASP A 549 -27.77 2.63 -12.05
N PHE A 550 -27.48 3.72 -12.76
CA PHE A 550 -27.08 4.99 -12.14
C PHE A 550 -28.20 5.58 -11.28
N MET A 551 -29.45 5.58 -11.75
CA MET A 551 -30.59 6.06 -10.96
C MET A 551 -30.79 5.23 -9.66
N THR A 552 -30.55 3.93 -9.74
CA THR A 552 -30.55 3.04 -8.56
C THR A 552 -29.40 3.38 -7.61
N LEU A 553 -28.19 3.61 -8.13
CA LEU A 553 -27.06 4.06 -7.33
C LEU A 553 -27.38 5.37 -6.61
N ALA A 554 -27.94 6.36 -7.32
CA ALA A 554 -28.34 7.65 -6.76
C ALA A 554 -29.28 7.46 -5.56
N ARG A 555 -30.28 6.57 -5.67
CA ARG A 555 -31.18 6.22 -4.57
C ARG A 555 -30.42 5.62 -3.39
N THR A 556 -29.54 4.65 -3.65
CA THR A 556 -28.76 3.94 -2.62
C THR A 556 -27.83 4.87 -1.85
N ILE A 557 -27.21 5.84 -2.53
CA ILE A 557 -26.32 6.82 -1.88
C ILE A 557 -27.07 8.04 -1.33
N GLY A 558 -28.40 8.09 -1.46
CA GLY A 558 -29.24 9.17 -0.93
C GLY A 558 -29.15 10.49 -1.71
N LEU A 559 -28.87 10.44 -3.00
CA LEU A 559 -28.94 11.58 -3.92
C LEU A 559 -30.37 11.72 -4.47
N PRO A 560 -31.00 12.91 -4.42
CA PRO A 560 -32.32 13.13 -5.02
C PRO A 560 -32.33 12.73 -6.51
N GLN A 561 -33.40 12.05 -6.94
CA GLN A 561 -33.47 11.53 -8.32
C GLN A 561 -33.42 12.66 -9.36
N SER A 562 -34.05 13.80 -9.09
CA SER A 562 -33.97 15.00 -9.94
C SER A 562 -32.55 15.55 -10.09
N ASP A 563 -31.76 15.50 -9.01
CA ASP A 563 -30.36 15.93 -9.05
C ASP A 563 -29.50 14.95 -9.85
N ALA A 564 -29.77 13.64 -9.74
CA ALA A 564 -29.11 12.61 -10.52
C ALA A 564 -29.42 12.73 -12.02
N GLU A 565 -30.69 12.95 -12.39
CA GLU A 565 -31.11 13.18 -13.77
C GLU A 565 -30.43 14.41 -14.37
N ARG A 566 -30.43 15.52 -13.61
CA ARG A 566 -29.74 16.75 -14.02
C ARG A 566 -28.25 16.50 -14.20
N ALA A 567 -27.60 15.82 -13.26
CA ALA A 567 -26.18 15.50 -13.36
C ALA A 567 -25.85 14.64 -14.59
N ILE A 568 -26.67 13.62 -14.91
CA ILE A 568 -26.49 12.83 -16.13
C ILE A 568 -26.62 13.72 -17.38
N ALA A 569 -27.69 14.52 -17.46
CA ALA A 569 -27.95 15.39 -18.62
C ALA A 569 -26.85 16.44 -18.82
N GLU A 570 -26.36 17.06 -17.74
CA GLU A 570 -25.24 18.01 -17.78
C GLU A 570 -23.96 17.34 -18.28
N LEU A 571 -23.63 16.14 -17.77
CA LEU A 571 -22.43 15.41 -18.17
C LEU A 571 -22.47 14.98 -19.63
N THR A 572 -23.57 14.36 -20.08
CA THR A 572 -23.71 13.92 -21.48
C THR A 572 -23.75 15.09 -22.44
N GLY A 573 -24.47 16.17 -22.10
CA GLY A 573 -24.54 17.37 -22.93
C GLY A 573 -23.19 18.08 -23.06
N SER A 574 -22.49 18.29 -21.94
CA SER A 574 -21.18 18.95 -21.95
C SER A 574 -20.13 18.11 -22.68
N LEU A 575 -20.13 16.78 -22.50
CA LEU A 575 -19.19 15.91 -23.18
C LEU A 575 -19.48 15.78 -24.68
N ALA A 576 -20.75 15.73 -25.10
CA ALA A 576 -21.10 15.73 -26.52
C ALA A 576 -20.53 16.96 -27.23
N GLN A 577 -20.64 18.16 -26.62
CA GLN A 577 -20.05 19.38 -27.16
C GLN A 577 -18.51 19.38 -27.10
N ALA A 578 -17.94 18.88 -26.00
CA ALA A 578 -16.49 18.83 -25.82
C ALA A 578 -15.83 17.89 -26.85
N VAL A 579 -16.46 16.77 -27.18
CA VAL A 579 -15.98 15.81 -28.18
C VAL A 579 -15.82 16.46 -29.57
N GLU A 580 -16.69 17.40 -29.92
CA GLU A 580 -16.62 18.11 -31.20
C GLU A 580 -15.46 19.12 -31.26
N THR A 581 -15.01 19.65 -30.11
CA THR A 581 -14.13 20.82 -30.03
C THR A 581 -12.73 20.53 -29.50
N ILE A 582 -12.57 19.53 -28.62
CA ILE A 582 -11.28 19.19 -28.02
C ILE A 582 -10.34 18.64 -29.09
N ARG A 583 -9.11 19.19 -29.11
CA ARG A 583 -8.04 18.77 -30.02
C ARG A 583 -6.72 18.71 -29.25
N LEU A 584 -5.86 17.77 -29.64
CA LEU A 584 -4.49 17.73 -29.17
C LEU A 584 -3.72 19.00 -29.53
N PRO A 585 -2.74 19.41 -28.70
CA PRO A 585 -1.79 20.44 -29.08
C PRO A 585 -1.09 20.09 -30.40
N ALA A 586 -0.81 21.08 -31.24
CA ALA A 586 -0.31 20.87 -32.60
C ALA A 586 0.89 19.92 -32.68
N PHE A 587 1.88 20.07 -31.78
CA PHE A 587 3.07 19.23 -31.75
C PHE A 587 2.79 17.76 -31.40
N ALA A 588 1.77 17.50 -30.57
CA ALA A 588 1.38 16.14 -30.21
C ALA A 588 0.57 15.49 -31.34
N ALA A 589 -0.17 16.29 -32.11
CA ALA A 589 -0.93 15.84 -33.27
C ALA A 589 -0.05 15.50 -34.49
N GLU A 590 1.27 15.73 -34.45
CA GLU A 590 2.18 15.30 -35.52
C GLU A 590 2.34 13.78 -35.58
N ALA A 591 2.10 13.08 -34.47
CA ALA A 591 2.17 11.62 -34.40
C ALA A 591 0.84 10.96 -34.80
N GLU A 592 0.86 10.10 -35.83
CA GLU A 592 -0.32 9.37 -36.31
C GLU A 592 -1.01 8.54 -35.21
N ALA A 593 -0.21 7.91 -34.33
CA ALA A 593 -0.72 7.16 -33.19
C ALA A 593 -1.50 8.05 -32.21
N ALA A 594 -1.09 9.32 -32.02
CA ALA A 594 -1.76 10.27 -31.15
C ALA A 594 -3.10 10.74 -31.74
N ILE A 595 -3.15 10.98 -33.06
CA ILE A 595 -4.42 11.30 -33.75
C ILE A 595 -5.38 10.09 -33.66
N THR A 596 -4.86 8.89 -33.89
CA THR A 596 -5.66 7.65 -33.85
C THR A 596 -6.27 7.43 -32.47
N VAL A 597 -5.47 7.53 -31.41
CA VAL A 597 -5.96 7.35 -30.04
C VAL A 597 -6.95 8.44 -29.65
N GLN A 598 -6.73 9.70 -30.06
CA GLN A 598 -7.72 10.77 -29.86
C GLN A 598 -9.05 10.41 -30.52
N GLY A 599 -9.03 9.96 -31.78
CA GLY A 599 -10.24 9.54 -32.50
C GLY A 599 -10.99 8.41 -31.78
N GLN A 600 -10.28 7.42 -31.26
CA GLN A 600 -10.87 6.32 -30.49
C GLN A 600 -11.50 6.79 -29.17
N VAL A 601 -10.79 7.62 -28.40
CA VAL A 601 -11.31 8.20 -27.13
C VAL A 601 -12.61 8.98 -27.39
N LEU A 602 -12.57 9.89 -28.37
CA LEU A 602 -13.69 10.74 -28.73
C LEU A 602 -14.89 9.94 -29.25
N ALA A 603 -14.66 8.91 -30.07
CA ALA A 603 -15.71 8.02 -30.55
C ALA A 603 -16.41 7.26 -29.42
N ILE A 604 -15.64 6.64 -28.51
CA ILE A 604 -16.17 5.92 -27.35
C ILE A 604 -17.08 6.83 -26.50
N ILE A 605 -16.62 8.06 -26.24
CA ILE A 605 -17.37 9.02 -25.43
C ILE A 605 -18.65 9.46 -26.15
N GLY A 606 -18.58 9.77 -27.44
CA GLY A 606 -19.75 10.16 -28.24
C GLY A 606 -20.82 9.07 -28.29
N GLU A 607 -20.42 7.81 -28.49
CA GLU A 607 -21.31 6.65 -28.46
C GLU A 607 -21.97 6.50 -27.08
N ARG A 608 -21.20 6.57 -26.00
CA ARG A 608 -21.73 6.43 -24.62
C ARG A 608 -22.62 7.59 -24.20
N CYS A 609 -22.31 8.82 -24.62
CA CYS A 609 -23.18 9.99 -24.40
C CYS A 609 -24.53 9.78 -25.08
N THR A 610 -24.54 9.32 -26.33
CA THR A 610 -25.77 9.01 -27.07
C THR A 610 -26.56 7.90 -26.38
N ALA A 611 -25.90 6.81 -25.99
CA ALA A 611 -26.53 5.69 -25.31
C ALA A 611 -27.20 6.11 -23.98
N LEU A 612 -26.52 6.91 -23.15
CA LEU A 612 -27.04 7.29 -21.84
C LEU A 612 -28.09 8.43 -21.90
N ALA A 613 -28.03 9.26 -22.94
CA ALA A 613 -29.02 10.30 -23.21
C ALA A 613 -30.32 9.73 -23.80
N GLY A 614 -30.24 8.72 -24.67
CA GLY A 614 -31.38 8.10 -25.34
C GLY A 614 -32.15 7.07 -24.50
N ASP A 615 -31.58 6.61 -23.38
CA ASP A 615 -32.17 5.60 -22.48
C ASP A 615 -33.24 6.22 -21.57
N THR A 616 -34.38 6.64 -22.14
CA THR A 616 -35.54 7.17 -21.40
C THR A 616 -36.58 6.09 -21.03
N GLY A 617 -36.21 4.80 -21.06
CA GLY A 617 -37.14 3.66 -20.92
C GLY A 617 -36.79 2.69 -19.80
#